data_AF-A0A328TYK0-F1
#
_entry.id   AF-A0A328TYK0-F1
#
_cell.length_a   1.000
_cell.length_b   1.000
_cell.length_c   1.000
_cell.angle_alpha   90.00
_cell.angle_beta   90.00
_cell.angle_gamma   90.00
#
_symmetry.space_group_name_H-M   'P 1'
#
loop_
_entity.id
_entity.type
_entity.pdbx_description
1 polymer ?
#
loop_
_entity_poly.entity_id
_entity_poly.type
_entity_poly.pdbx_seq_one_letter_code
_entity_poly.pdbx_strand_id
1 'polypeptide(L)' 'MDNTGRLLLANTLRQHAILTKKVMLVGQFNKFELWDEQTWYQQVKDDIDAEQSSQEPLSERLQDLSL' A
#
# COMPACT_ATOMS: atom_id res chain seq x y z
N MET A 1 4.53 -18.71 9.08
CA MET A 1 3.91 -17.92 10.17
C MET A 1 3.95 -18.78 11.41
N ASP A 2 4.28 -18.22 12.58
CA ASP A 2 4.18 -18.98 13.81
C ASP A 2 2.73 -19.05 14.34
N ASN A 3 2.50 -19.82 15.39
CA ASN A 3 1.16 -20.01 16.00
C ASN A 3 0.56 -18.71 16.57
N THR A 4 1.35 -17.65 16.69
CA THR A 4 0.92 -16.34 17.17
C THR A 4 0.67 -15.33 16.05
N GLY A 5 0.73 -15.77 14.78
CA GLY A 5 0.49 -14.90 13.63
C GLY A 5 1.71 -14.05 13.22
N ARG A 6 2.90 -14.33 13.76
CA ARG A 6 4.11 -13.56 13.41
C ARG A 6 4.78 -14.15 12.18
N LEU A 7 5.32 -13.26 11.35
CA LEU A 7 6.07 -13.58 10.15
C LEU A 7 7.52 -13.12 10.34
N LEU A 8 8.47 -14.03 10.11
CA LEU A 8 9.88 -13.67 10.05
C LEU A 8 10.19 -13.16 8.64
N LEU A 9 10.56 -11.89 8.54
CA LEU A 9 11.00 -11.29 7.28
C LEU A 9 12.50 -11.51 7.08
N ALA A 10 12.91 -11.84 5.86
CA ALA A 10 14.33 -11.87 5.52
C ALA A 10 14.93 -10.46 5.59
N ASN A 11 16.20 -10.35 5.99
CA ASN A 11 16.84 -9.04 6.17
C ASN A 11 16.91 -8.22 4.87
N THR A 12 17.15 -8.91 3.75
CA THR A 12 17.18 -8.32 2.42
C THR A 12 15.85 -7.67 2.05
N LEU A 13 14.72 -8.30 2.39
CA LEU A 13 13.38 -7.76 2.12
C LEU A 13 13.07 -6.54 3.00
N ARG A 14 13.49 -6.57 4.27
CA ARG A 14 13.37 -5.39 5.16
C ARG A 14 14.16 -4.19 4.63
N GLN A 15 15.38 -4.42 4.15
CA GLN A 15 16.22 -3.38 3.58
C GLN A 15 15.65 -2.85 2.26
N HIS A 16 15.19 -3.73 1.38
CA HIS A 16 14.59 -3.36 0.10
C HIS A 16 13.35 -2.45 0.28
N ALA A 17 12.46 -2.80 1.21
CA ALA A 17 11.26 -2.02 1.50
C ALA A 17 11.48 -0.91 2.55
N ILE A 18 12.73 -0.70 2.99
CA ILE A 18 13.13 0.33 3.97
C ILE A 18 12.26 0.25 5.24
N LEU A 19 11.89 -0.96 5.66
CA LEU A 19 10.97 -1.14 6.78
C LEU A 19 11.63 -0.74 8.10
N THR A 20 11.02 0.22 8.78
CA THR A 20 11.42 0.64 10.13
C THR A 20 10.56 -0.06 11.20
N LYS A 21 10.49 0.50 12.41
CA LYS A 21 9.74 -0.10 13.54
C LYS A 21 8.23 -0.14 13.27
N LYS A 22 7.71 0.83 12.52
CA LYS A 22 6.31 0.92 12.19
C LYS A 22 6.10 0.55 10.74
N VAL A 23 5.16 -0.35 10.51
CA VAL A 23 4.87 -0.90 9.20
C VAL A 23 3.36 -0.90 8.97
N MET A 24 2.96 -0.70 7.72
CA MET A 24 1.59 -0.81 7.28
C MET A 24 1.40 -2.15 6.58
N LEU A 25 0.37 -2.90 6.98
CA LEU A 25 -0.08 -4.10 6.28
C LEU A 25 -1.30 -3.73 5.45
N VAL A 26 -1.17 -3.78 4.13
CA VAL A 26 -2.22 -3.39 3.20
C VAL A 26 -2.65 -4.60 2.39
N GLY A 27 -3.97 -4.81 2.27
CA GLY A 27 -4.52 -5.84 1.38
C GLY A 27 -4.81 -5.24 0.01
N GLN A 28 -4.27 -5.83 -1.05
CA GLN A 28 -4.60 -5.47 -2.43
C GLN A 28 -4.99 -6.73 -3.20
N PHE A 29 -6.29 -6.87 -3.44
CA PHE A 29 -6.88 -8.01 -4.13
C PHE A 29 -6.45 -9.37 -3.52
N ASN A 30 -5.59 -10.12 -4.20
CA ASN A 30 -5.12 -11.45 -3.79
C ASN A 30 -3.72 -11.44 -3.15
N LYS A 31 -3.18 -10.27 -2.79
CA LYS A 31 -1.90 -10.12 -2.12
C LYS A 31 -1.99 -9.19 -0.91
N PHE A 32 -1.02 -9.36 0.00
CA PHE A 32 -0.72 -8.39 1.05
C PHE A 32 0.58 -7.68 0.73
N GLU A 33 0.63 -6.41 1.07
CA GLU A 33 1.81 -5.57 0.94
C GLU A 33 2.25 -5.07 2.31
N LEU A 34 3.57 -4.94 2.47
CA LEU A 34 4.19 -4.35 3.64
C LEU A 34 4.90 -3.09 3.22
N TRP A 35 4.56 -1.99 3.87
CA TRP A 35 5.11 -0.68 3.62
C TRP A 35 5.70 -0.10 4.89
N ASP A 36 6.75 0.70 4.75
CA ASP A 36 7.15 1.63 5.81
C ASP A 36 6.03 2.68 6.00
N GLU A 37 5.74 3.04 7.26
CA GLU A 37 4.64 3.95 7.61
C GLU A 37 4.72 5.28 6.86
N GLN A 38 5.91 5.90 6.80
CA GLN A 38 6.07 7.20 6.17
C GLN A 38 5.93 7.10 4.66
N THR A 39 6.53 6.07 4.06
CA THR A 39 6.44 5.82 2.62
C THR A 39 5.00 5.58 2.19
N TRP A 40 4.22 4.85 2.98
CA TRP A 40 2.80 4.60 2.72
C TRP A 40 1.98 5.90 2.69
N TYR A 41 2.12 6.76 3.70
CA TYR A 41 1.37 8.01 3.73
C TYR A 41 1.74 8.95 2.58
N GLN A 42 3.02 8.98 2.20
CA GLN A 42 3.46 9.75 1.05
C GLN A 42 2.84 9.21 -0.25
N GLN A 43 2.89 7.89 -0.46
CA GLN A 43 2.30 7.25 -1.65
C GLN A 43 0.79 7.52 -1.75
N VAL A 44 0.04 7.33 -0.66
CA VAL A 44 -1.41 7.60 -0.64
C VAL A 44 -1.71 9.05 -0.99
N LYS A 45 -0.91 9.99 -0.46
CA LYS A 45 -1.08 11.41 -0.78
C LYS A 45 -0.80 11.67 -2.26
N ASP A 46 0.30 11.13 -2.78
CA ASP A 46 0.68 11.34 -4.18
C ASP A 46 -0.33 10.73 -5.15
N ASP A 47 -0.89 9.56 -4.82
CA ASP A 47 -1.95 8.91 -5.61
C ASP A 47 -3.22 9.78 -5.65
N ILE A 48 -3.66 10.31 -4.50
CA ILE A 48 -4.82 11.23 -4.42
C ILE A 48 -4.57 12.50 -5.24
N ASP A 49 -3.38 13.10 -5.09
CA ASP A 49 -3.02 14.32 -5.81
C ASP A 49 -2.97 14.07 -7.34
N ALA A 50 -2.49 12.89 -7.77
CA ALA A 50 -2.45 12.48 -9.17
C ALA A 50 -3.86 12.25 -9.76
N GLU A 51 -4.77 11.63 -9.00
CA GLU A 51 -6.18 11.47 -9.40
C GLU A 51 -6.87 12.83 -9.57
N GLN A 52 -6.64 13.77 -8.66
CA GLN A 52 -7.23 15.12 -8.74
C GLN A 52 -6.68 15.94 -9.91
N SER A 53 -5.41 15.73 -10.26
CA SER A 53 -4.78 16.38 -11.42
C SER A 53 -5.16 15.73 -12.76
N SER A 54 -5.72 14.52 -12.74
CA SER A 54 -6.09 13.80 -13.95
C SER A 54 -7.43 14.33 -14.48
N GLN A 55 -7.40 14.97 -15.65
CA GLN A 55 -8.59 15.50 -16.33
C GLN A 55 -9.34 14.43 -17.16
N GLU A 56 -8.81 13.20 -17.20
CA GLU A 56 -9.45 12.09 -17.89
C GLU A 56 -10.60 11.55 -17.04
N PRO A 57 -11.84 11.53 -17.54
CA PRO A 57 -12.96 11.00 -16.79
C PRO A 57 -12.71 9.50 -16.51
N LEU A 58 -12.88 9.09 -15.25
CA LEU A 58 -12.91 7.67 -14.90
C LEU A 58 -13.91 6.96 -15.81
N SER A 59 -13.56 5.77 -16.31
CA SER A 59 -14.53 4.96 -17.06
C SER A 59 -15.79 4.74 -16.23
N GLU A 60 -16.97 4.66 -16.85
CA GLU A 60 -18.24 4.44 -16.13
C GLU A 60 -18.16 3.29 -15.12
N ARG A 61 -17.51 2.18 -15.48
CA ARG A 61 -17.34 1.01 -14.59
C ARG A 61 -16.47 1.25 -13.35
N LEU A 62 -15.55 2.22 -13.41
CA LEU A 62 -14.71 2.58 -12.26
C LEU A 62 -15.44 3.55 -11.33
N GLN A 63 -16.33 4.39 -11.87
CA GLN A 63 -17.20 5.26 -11.07
C GLN A 63 -18.18 4.44 -10.21
N ASP A 64 -18.62 3.28 -10.68
CA ASP A 64 -19.45 2.35 -9.91
C ASP A 64 -18.77 1.80 -8.63
N LEU A 65 -17.44 1.92 -8.52
CA LEU A 65 -16.67 1.44 -7.36
C LEU A 65 -16.42 2.53 -6.29
N SER A 66 -16.63 3.81 -6.62
CA SER A 66 -16.57 4.90 -5.64
C SER A 66 -17.92 5.01 -4.93
N LEU A 67 -18.09 4.22 -3.87
CA LEU A 67 -19.23 4.34 -2.93
C LEU A 67 -19.13 5.60 -2.07
#